data_AF-A0A366WTR3-F1
#
_entry.id   AF-A0A366WTR3-F1
#
_cell.length_a   1.000
_cell.length_b   1.000
_cell.length_c   1.000
_cell.angle_alpha   90.00
_cell.angle_beta   90.00
_cell.angle_gamma   90.00
#
_symmetry.space_group_name_H-M   'P 1'
#
loop_
_entity.id
_entity.type
_entity.pdbx_description
1 polymer ?
#
loop_
_entity_poly.entity_id
_entity_poly.type
_entity_poly.pdbx_seq_one_letter_code
_entity_poly.pdbx_strand_id
1 'polypeptide(L)'
;MEGNNRLSLTKMTDAGILDTVFGTDDRVDILFNAFEQSPHSVDGGVNGEIYLAGEADGDFVLVRLNAGGSLDTKFGTDGTGYVKTPVGTACDSGREVLI
;
A
#
# COMPACT_ATOMS: atom_id res chain seq x y z
N MET A 1 2.53 5.83 21.93
CA MET A 1 3.18 6.84 21.06
C MET A 1 2.96 6.34 19.66
N GLU A 2 2.07 6.97 18.90
CA GLU A 2 1.90 6.61 17.49
C GLU A 2 3.20 6.99 16.78
N GLY A 3 4.03 5.99 16.49
CA GLY A 3 5.16 6.18 15.61
C GLY A 3 4.61 6.52 14.24
N ASN A 4 4.97 7.67 13.69
CA ASN A 4 4.70 7.97 12.28
C ASN A 4 5.49 6.98 11.42
N ASN A 5 4.93 5.80 11.20
CA ASN A 5 5.46 4.80 10.30
C ASN A 5 5.27 5.33 8.88
N ARG A 6 6.34 5.90 8.33
CA ARG A 6 6.39 6.25 6.91
C ARG A 6 6.76 5.00 6.15
N LEU A 7 5.85 4.57 5.28
CA LEU A 7 6.20 3.63 4.23
C LEU A 7 6.72 4.41 3.04
N SER A 8 7.91 4.06 2.56
CA SER A 8 8.45 4.53 1.28
C SER A 8 8.43 3.38 0.29
N LEU A 9 7.75 3.58 -0.84
CA LEU A 9 7.75 2.64 -1.96
C LEU A 9 8.57 3.23 -3.11
N THR A 10 9.47 2.44 -3.65
CA THR A 10 10.28 2.81 -4.81
C THR A 10 10.07 1.75 -5.89
N LYS A 11 9.96 2.19 -7.14
CA LYS A 11 9.76 1.29 -8.27
C LYS A 11 11.08 1.11 -9.04
N MET A 12 11.32 -0.11 -9.50
CA MET A 12 12.40 -0.42 -10.42
C MET A 12 11.84 -0.77 -11.80
N THR A 13 12.60 -0.46 -12.84
CA THR A 13 12.37 -0.90 -14.21
C THR A 13 12.75 -2.37 -14.38
N ASP A 14 12.33 -2.99 -15.48
CA ASP A 14 12.73 -4.37 -15.84
C ASP A 14 14.26 -4.53 -15.99
N ALA A 15 14.96 -3.43 -16.23
CA ALA A 15 16.43 -3.39 -16.26
C ALA A 15 17.08 -3.32 -14.86
N GLY A 16 16.29 -3.32 -13.78
CA GLY A 16 16.76 -3.16 -12.41
C GLY A 16 17.19 -1.74 -12.05
N ILE A 17 16.86 -0.75 -12.88
CA ILE A 17 17.18 0.67 -12.65
C ILE A 17 16.00 1.33 -11.93
N LEU A 18 16.29 2.24 -11.00
CA LEU A 18 15.31 3.08 -10.32
C LEU A 18 14.40 3.82 -11.32
N ASP A 19 13.08 3.66 -11.17
CA ASP A 19 12.06 4.38 -11.95
C ASP A 19 11.84 5.77 -11.33
N THR A 20 12.54 6.78 -11.84
CA THR A 20 12.55 8.16 -11.31
C THR A 20 11.29 8.96 -11.64
N VAL A 21 10.32 8.37 -12.35
CA VAL A 21 9.00 8.99 -12.59
C VAL A 21 7.91 8.42 -11.70
N PHE A 22 8.27 7.48 -10.80
CA PHE A 22 7.36 6.90 -9.82
C PHE A 22 7.26 7.75 -8.55
N GLY A 23 6.06 8.23 -8.23
CA GLY A 23 5.80 9.05 -7.05
C GLY A 23 6.41 10.46 -7.12
N THR A 24 6.85 10.97 -5.98
CA THR A 24 7.52 12.28 -5.82
C THR A 24 8.89 12.04 -5.20
N ASP A 25 9.94 12.60 -5.76
CA ASP A 25 11.33 12.34 -5.34
C ASP A 25 11.70 10.83 -5.43
N ASP A 26 11.34 10.19 -6.54
CA ASP A 26 11.63 8.77 -6.88
C ASP A 26 11.02 7.73 -5.93
N ARG A 27 10.05 8.16 -5.12
CA ARG A 27 9.35 7.29 -4.17
C ARG A 27 7.93 7.76 -3.91
N VAL A 28 7.12 6.87 -3.41
CA VAL A 28 5.84 7.20 -2.81
C VAL A 28 6.00 7.10 -1.31
N ASP A 29 5.89 8.23 -0.62
CA ASP A 29 5.77 8.25 0.83
C ASP A 29 4.29 8.18 1.22
N ILE A 30 3.89 7.03 1.71
CA ILE A 30 2.55 6.78 2.20
C ILE A 30 2.57 7.12 3.68
N LEU A 31 2.17 8.36 4.00
CA LEU A 31 1.91 8.77 5.38
C LEU A 31 0.48 8.38 5.73
N PHE A 32 0.33 7.18 6.26
CA PHE A 32 -0.96 6.70 6.74
C PHE A 32 -0.82 6.15 8.14
N ASN A 33 -1.61 6.72 9.04
CA ASN A 33 -2.10 6.07 10.26
C ASN A 33 -3.05 4.89 9.95
N ALA A 34 -3.15 4.47 8.68
CA ALA A 34 -3.81 3.24 8.26
C ALA A 34 -2.86 2.05 8.24
N PHE A 35 -1.63 2.15 8.74
CA PHE A 35 -0.77 1.00 8.97
C PHE A 35 -0.14 1.10 10.35
N GLU A 36 -0.35 0.08 11.18
CA GLU A 36 0.41 -0.05 12.43
C GLU A 36 1.76 -0.74 12.17
N GLN A 37 1.84 -1.59 11.13
CA GLN A 37 3.03 -2.32 10.71
C GLN A 37 3.43 -2.03 9.27
N SER A 38 4.69 -2.34 8.90
CA SER A 38 5.11 -2.28 7.49
C SER A 38 4.23 -3.20 6.63
N PRO A 39 3.91 -2.83 5.37
CA PRO A 39 3.19 -3.71 4.47
C PRO A 39 3.98 -4.99 4.26
N HIS A 40 3.25 -6.08 4.15
CA HIS A 40 3.81 -7.41 4.00
C HIS A 40 3.94 -7.84 2.54
N SER A 41 3.16 -7.24 1.62
CA SER A 41 3.22 -7.57 0.20
C SER A 41 2.88 -6.40 -0.72
N VAL A 42 3.45 -6.45 -1.92
CA VAL A 42 3.19 -5.53 -3.05
C VAL A 42 2.84 -6.37 -4.27
N ASP A 43 1.72 -6.09 -4.93
CA ASP A 43 1.32 -6.76 -6.17
C ASP A 43 0.93 -5.75 -7.26
N GLY A 44 1.23 -6.09 -8.51
CA GLY A 44 0.94 -5.28 -9.70
C GLY A 44 -0.36 -5.71 -10.36
N GLY A 45 -1.35 -4.81 -10.39
CA GLY A 45 -2.58 -5.01 -11.14
C GLY A 45 -2.35 -5.06 -12.66
N VAL A 46 -3.29 -5.68 -13.38
CA VAL A 46 -3.21 -5.89 -14.84
C VAL A 46 -3.12 -4.59 -15.66
N ASN A 47 -3.53 -3.44 -15.12
CA ASN A 47 -3.41 -2.14 -15.78
C ASN A 47 -2.30 -1.28 -15.15
N GLY A 48 -1.39 -1.89 -14.39
CA GLY A 48 -0.27 -1.24 -13.73
C GLY A 48 -0.63 -0.62 -12.37
N GLU A 49 -1.82 -0.87 -11.81
CA GLU A 49 -2.12 -0.52 -10.43
C GLU A 49 -1.14 -1.22 -9.47
N ILE A 50 -0.97 -0.67 -8.27
CA ILE A 50 -0.12 -1.28 -7.24
C ILE A 50 -0.97 -1.48 -6.00
N TYR A 51 -0.95 -2.69 -5.46
CA TYR A 51 -1.69 -3.06 -4.28
C TYR A 51 -0.72 -3.31 -3.14
N LEU A 52 -0.99 -2.68 -1.99
CA LEU A 52 -0.21 -2.85 -0.77
C LEU A 52 -1.09 -3.45 0.32
N ALA A 53 -0.62 -4.52 0.93
CA ALA A 53 -1.36 -5.20 1.99
C ALA A 53 -0.61 -5.12 3.32
N GLY A 54 -1.35 -4.91 4.40
CA GLY A 54 -0.78 -4.84 5.74
C GLY A 54 -1.84 -4.87 6.83
N GLU A 55 -1.47 -4.40 8.01
CA GLU A 55 -2.31 -4.39 9.21
C GLU A 55 -2.49 -2.96 9.74
N ALA A 56 -3.72 -2.65 10.15
CA ALA A 56 -4.15 -1.35 10.66
C ALA A 56 -5.14 -1.54 11.81
N ASP A 57 -4.81 -1.06 13.01
CA ASP A 57 -5.67 -1.22 14.19
C ASP A 57 -6.03 -2.70 14.47
N GLY A 58 -5.13 -3.63 14.15
CA GLY A 58 -5.36 -5.08 14.20
C GLY A 58 -6.15 -5.69 13.03
N ASP A 59 -6.66 -4.88 12.11
CA ASP A 59 -7.43 -5.31 10.94
C ASP A 59 -6.57 -5.39 9.66
N PHE A 60 -6.94 -6.26 8.73
CA PHE A 60 -6.33 -6.30 7.41
C PHE A 60 -6.67 -5.04 6.62
N VAL A 61 -5.67 -4.42 6.00
CA VAL A 61 -5.86 -3.27 5.10
C VAL A 61 -5.23 -3.55 3.73
N LEU A 62 -5.95 -3.15 2.69
CA LEU A 62 -5.49 -3.15 1.30
C LEU A 62 -5.54 -1.72 0.75
N VAL A 63 -4.41 -1.20 0.28
CA VAL A 63 -4.29 0.12 -0.35
C VAL A 63 -4.05 -0.06 -1.84
N ARG A 64 -4.67 0.78 -2.67
CA ARG A 64 -4.41 0.80 -4.12
C ARG A 64 -3.77 2.12 -4.55
N LEU A 65 -2.67 2.02 -5.30
CA LEU A 65 -2.02 3.10 -6.00
C LEU A 65 -2.22 2.93 -7.52
N ASN A 66 -2.20 4.04 -8.23
CA ASN A 66 -2.10 4.05 -9.69
C ASN A 66 -0.67 3.65 -10.13
N ALA A 67 -0.49 3.37 -11.42
CA ALA A 67 0.81 3.00 -11.98
C ALA A 67 1.95 4.02 -11.76
N GLY A 68 1.59 5.30 -11.64
CA GLY A 68 2.52 6.39 -11.31
C GLY A 68 2.79 6.54 -9.81
N GLY A 69 2.21 5.70 -8.95
CA GLY A 69 2.42 5.71 -7.51
C GLY A 69 1.49 6.63 -6.71
N SER A 70 0.64 7.40 -7.38
CA SER A 70 -0.38 8.22 -6.69
C SER A 70 -1.48 7.34 -6.10
N LEU A 71 -1.94 7.68 -4.89
CA LEU A 71 -3.07 7.01 -4.26
C LEU A 71 -4.33 7.06 -5.14
N ASP A 72 -4.98 5.93 -5.33
CA ASP A 72 -6.24 5.88 -6.07
C ASP A 72 -7.42 6.14 -5.12
N THR A 73 -7.80 7.42 -4.97
CA THR A 73 -8.94 7.85 -4.12
C THR A 73 -10.31 7.43 -4.66
N LYS A 74 -10.39 6.57 -5.67
CA LYS A 74 -11.64 5.92 -6.10
C LYS A 74 -11.74 4.48 -5.59
N PHE A 75 -10.67 3.95 -5.00
CA PHE A 75 -10.66 2.64 -4.38
C PHE A 75 -11.21 2.70 -2.95
N GLY A 76 -11.86 1.61 -2.54
CA GLY A 76 -12.56 1.51 -1.26
C GLY A 76 -13.98 2.06 -1.31
N THR A 77 -14.82 1.62 -0.36
CA THR A 77 -16.25 1.99 -0.30
C THR A 77 -16.47 3.48 -0.12
N ASP A 78 -15.51 4.19 0.48
CA ASP A 78 -15.59 5.63 0.78
C ASP A 78 -14.62 6.47 -0.08
N GLY A 79 -13.98 5.89 -1.10
CA GLY A 79 -12.98 6.59 -1.92
C GLY A 79 -11.73 7.02 -1.13
N THR A 80 -11.42 6.33 -0.05
CA THR A 80 -10.27 6.60 0.82
C THR A 80 -8.96 6.11 0.20
N GLY A 81 -9.02 5.33 -0.87
CA GLY A 81 -7.88 4.67 -1.49
C GLY A 81 -7.44 3.39 -0.79
N TYR A 82 -8.21 2.93 0.21
CA TYR A 82 -7.96 1.69 0.91
C TYR A 82 -9.24 1.02 1.38
N VAL A 83 -9.16 -0.28 1.68
CA VAL A 83 -10.21 -1.07 2.31
C VAL A 83 -9.63 -1.66 3.59
N LYS A 84 -10.27 -1.40 4.73
CA LYS A 84 -10.04 -2.14 5.97
C LYS A 84 -11.07 -3.25 6.08
N THR A 85 -10.61 -4.48 6.26
CA THR A 85 -11.46 -5.64 6.47
C THR A 85 -11.14 -6.24 7.83
N PRO A 86 -12.10 -6.23 8.77
CA PRO A 86 -11.98 -7.03 9.97
C PRO A 86 -11.95 -8.50 9.58
N VAL A 87 -10.81 -9.13 9.79
CA VAL A 87 -10.68 -10.59 9.79
C VAL A 87 -10.47 -10.98 11.24
N GLY A 88 -11.39 -11.76 11.79
CA GLY A 88 -11.30 -12.22 13.18
C GLY A 88 -11.40 -11.13 14.27
N THR A 89 -10.90 -11.47 15.47
CA THR A 89 -10.85 -10.60 16.67
C THR A 89 -9.44 -10.53 17.27
N ALA A 90 -8.43 -11.03 16.54
CA ALA A 90 -7.03 -11.05 16.93
C ALA A 90 -6.22 -10.24 15.89
N CYS A 91 -5.04 -9.73 16.26
CA CYS A 91 -4.13 -9.08 15.32
C CYS A 91 -3.86 -10.00 14.12
N ASP A 92 -4.34 -9.61 12.95
CA ASP A 92 -4.23 -10.40 11.73
C ASP A 92 -3.21 -9.78 10.78
N SER A 93 -2.08 -10.46 10.63
CA SER A 93 -1.04 -10.05 9.68
C SER A 93 -1.36 -10.60 8.29
N GLY A 94 -1.83 -9.74 7.38
CA GLY A 94 -1.94 -10.09 5.96
C GLY A 94 -0.56 -10.43 5.42
N ARG A 95 -0.31 -11.70 5.03
CA ARG A 95 1.05 -12.16 4.65
C ARG A 95 1.41 -11.96 3.19
N GLU A 96 0.41 -12.04 2.32
CA GLU A 96 0.57 -11.98 0.86
C GLU A 96 -0.76 -11.56 0.25
N VAL A 97 -0.69 -10.78 -0.82
CA VAL A 97 -1.80 -10.52 -1.73
C VAL A 97 -1.37 -10.98 -3.10
N LEU A 98 -2.20 -11.83 -3.69
CA LEU A 98 -2.13 -12.31 -5.06
C LEU A 98 -3.46 -11.94 -5.70
N ILE A 99 -3.44 -11.15 -6.78
CA ILE A 99 -4.63 -10.68 -7.47
C ILE A 99 -4.70 -11.24 -8.89
#